data_AF-A0A9X6UH02-F1
#
_entry.id   AF-A0A9X6UH02-F1
#
_cell.length_a   1.000
_cell.length_b   1.000
_cell.length_c   1.000
_cell.angle_alpha   90.00
_cell.angle_beta   90.00
_cell.angle_gamma   90.00
#
_symmetry.space_group_name_H-M   'P 1'
#
loop_
_entity.id
_entity.type
_entity.pdbx_description
1 polymer ?
#
loop_
_entity_poly.entity_id
_entity_poly.type
_entity_poly.pdbx_seq_one_letter_code
_entity_poly.pdbx_strand_id
1 'polypeptide(L)'
;IPYLTHYQCLSLKRTKEFFQDCFGHSISEGTLVNHTHAFSAQLRPFLEEVKEQILQSSVVHFDETGMRVENKTQWLHTASTPEVTLQHIHEKRGKEAMDAGEILPSFSGIAMHDG
;
A
#
# COMPACT_ATOMS: atom_id res chain seq x y z
N ILE A 1 -1.15 7.39 15.53
CA ILE A 1 -1.00 8.17 14.27
C ILE A 1 -1.29 7.29 13.05
N PRO A 2 -0.57 6.19 12.77
CA PRO A 2 -0.80 5.39 11.55
C PRO A 2 -2.25 4.90 11.39
N TYR A 3 -2.91 4.51 12.48
CA TYR A 3 -4.34 4.17 12.47
C TYR A 3 -5.24 5.31 11.94
N LEU A 4 -4.99 6.55 12.34
CA LEU A 4 -5.79 7.70 11.91
C LEU A 4 -5.55 8.03 10.43
N THR A 5 -4.30 7.96 9.97
CA THR A 5 -3.94 8.37 8.62
C THR A 5 -4.16 7.28 7.57
N HIS A 6 -3.97 6.00 7.92
CA HIS A 6 -4.04 4.88 6.97
C HIS A 6 -5.28 4.01 7.11
N TYR A 7 -5.78 3.78 8.32
CA TYR A 7 -7.01 2.98 8.51
C TYR A 7 -8.27 3.86 8.46
N GLN A 8 -8.25 5.03 9.11
CA GLN A 8 -9.35 6.00 9.08
C GLN A 8 -9.24 7.00 7.91
N CYS A 9 -8.18 6.93 7.10
CA CYS A 9 -7.94 7.76 5.93
C CYS A 9 -8.03 9.29 6.19
N LEU A 10 -7.63 9.74 7.38
CA LEU A 10 -7.60 11.17 7.69
C LEU A 10 -6.38 11.84 7.05
N SER A 11 -6.60 12.98 6.40
CA SER A 11 -5.51 13.80 5.88
C SER A 11 -4.60 14.32 7.00
N LEU A 12 -3.36 14.69 6.68
CA LEU A 12 -2.40 15.21 7.66
C LEU A 12 -2.95 16.44 8.40
N LYS A 13 -3.54 17.38 7.66
CA LYS A 13 -4.20 18.56 8.23
C LYS A 13 -5.30 18.19 9.22
N ARG A 14 -6.21 17.27 8.85
CA ARG A 14 -7.31 16.83 9.72
C ARG A 14 -6.82 16.05 10.93
N THR A 15 -5.73 15.30 10.78
CA THR A 15 -5.08 14.60 11.88
C THR A 15 -4.47 15.61 12.86
N LYS A 16 -3.85 16.68 12.37
CA LYS A 16 -3.35 17.77 13.21
C LYS A 16 -4.49 18.47 13.97
N GLU A 17 -5.59 18.79 13.30
CA GLU A 17 -6.80 19.35 13.92
C GLU A 17 -7.34 18.41 15.03
N PHE A 18 -7.44 17.11 14.74
CA PHE A 18 -7.85 16.10 15.73
C PHE A 18 -6.97 16.10 17.00
N PHE A 19 -5.65 16.23 16.86
CA PHE A 19 -4.76 16.29 18.02
C PHE A 19 -4.97 17.54 18.88
N GLN A 20 -5.23 18.68 18.24
CA GLN A 20 -5.54 19.92 18.93
C GLN A 20 -6.88 19.83 19.65
N ASP A 21 -7.91 19.31 18.99
CA ASP A 21 -9.28 19.27 19.51
C ASP A 21 -9.44 18.25 20.64
N CYS A 22 -8.82 17.08 20.52
CA CYS A 22 -8.96 16.00 21.51
C CYS A 22 -7.95 16.07 22.64
N PHE A 23 -6.75 16.61 22.40
CA PHE A 23 -5.65 16.58 23.39
C PHE A 23 -5.09 17.97 23.73
N GLY A 24 -5.58 19.05 23.11
CA GLY A 24 -5.08 20.41 23.36
C GLY A 24 -3.65 20.65 22.88
N HIS A 25 -3.10 19.76 22.06
CA HIS A 25 -1.70 19.79 21.62
C HIS A 25 -1.58 19.95 20.11
N SER A 26 -0.66 20.82 19.70
CA SER A 26 -0.29 20.99 18.29
C SER A 26 0.78 19.98 17.90
N ILE A 27 0.58 19.34 16.74
CA ILE A 27 1.54 18.43 16.10
C ILE A 27 1.85 18.91 14.69
N SER A 28 3.10 18.76 14.25
CA SER A 28 3.50 19.13 12.88
C SER A 28 3.18 18.00 11.90
N GLU A 29 2.90 18.34 10.63
CA GLU A 29 2.71 17.33 9.58
C GLU A 29 3.98 16.49 9.36
N GLY A 30 5.16 17.09 9.51
CA GLY A 30 6.44 16.36 9.46
C GLY A 30 6.55 15.30 10.55
N THR A 31 6.04 15.58 11.75
CA THR A 31 6.00 14.58 12.84
C THR A 31 5.07 13.41 12.52
N LEU A 32 3.92 13.69 11.87
CA LEU A 32 2.98 12.65 11.43
C LEU A 32 3.63 11.74 10.38
N VAL A 33 4.27 12.34 9.37
CA VAL A 33 4.99 11.63 8.31
C VAL A 33 6.13 10.78 8.88
N ASN A 34 6.93 11.33 9.80
CA ASN A 34 8.00 10.58 10.48
C ASN A 34 7.48 9.37 11.25
N HIS A 35 6.31 9.49 11.91
CA HIS A 35 5.68 8.35 12.57
C HIS A 35 5.22 7.28 11.58
N THR A 36 4.67 7.68 10.43
CA THR A 36 4.33 6.73 9.36
C THR A 36 5.57 6.01 8.83
N HIS A 37 6.69 6.71 8.62
CA HIS A 37 7.95 6.07 8.19
C HIS A 37 8.53 5.11 9.25
N ALA A 38 8.50 5.49 10.53
CA ALA A 38 8.95 4.62 11.61
C ALA A 38 8.09 3.36 11.72
N PHE A 39 6.79 3.47 11.46
CA PHE A 39 5.88 2.34 11.42
C PHE A 39 6.10 1.47 10.18
N SER A 40 6.27 2.06 8.99
CA SER A 40 6.46 1.32 7.75
C SER A 40 7.73 0.47 7.77
N ALA A 41 8.80 0.95 8.42
CA ALA A 41 10.03 0.19 8.60
C ALA A 41 9.81 -1.14 9.37
N GLN A 42 8.79 -1.21 10.22
CA GLN A 42 8.45 -2.39 11.01
C GLN A 42 7.56 -3.38 10.24
N LEU A 43 6.99 -2.99 9.10
CA LEU A 43 6.08 -3.83 8.31
C LEU A 43 6.78 -4.87 7.44
N ARG A 44 8.12 -4.85 7.36
CA ARG A 44 8.86 -5.76 6.48
C ARG A 44 8.52 -7.24 6.72
N PRO A 45 8.52 -7.77 7.96
CA PRO A 45 8.16 -9.18 8.19
C PRO A 45 6.74 -9.51 7.74
N PHE A 46 5.80 -8.59 7.95
CA PHE A 46 4.41 -8.75 7.51
C PHE A 46 4.29 -8.76 5.98
N LEU A 47 5.04 -7.90 5.29
CA LEU A 47 5.05 -7.89 3.82
C LEU A 47 5.60 -9.19 3.24
N GLU A 48 6.65 -9.77 3.83
CA GLU A 48 7.16 -11.08 3.42
C GLU A 48 6.13 -12.20 3.66
N GLU A 49 5.45 -12.19 4.82
CA GLU A 49 4.37 -13.15 5.11
C GLU A 49 3.22 -13.04 4.10
N VAL A 50 2.78 -11.82 3.76
CA VAL A 50 1.75 -11.59 2.75
C VAL A 50 2.21 -12.08 1.37
N LYS A 51 3.47 -11.82 0.98
CA LYS A 51 4.03 -12.33 -0.27
C LYS A 51 3.96 -13.86 -0.31
N GLU A 52 4.38 -14.54 0.76
CA GLU A 52 4.32 -16.00 0.85
C GLU A 52 2.89 -16.55 0.75
N GLN A 53 1.93 -15.94 1.44
CA GLN A 53 0.51 -16.33 1.37
C GLN A 53 -0.06 -16.20 -0.05
N ILE A 54 0.28 -15.11 -0.75
CA ILE A 54 -0.13 -14.91 -2.15
C ILE A 54 0.50 -15.97 -3.05
N LEU A 55 1.80 -16.26 -2.89
CA LEU A 55 2.49 -17.25 -3.72
C LEU A 55 1.98 -18.69 -3.52
N GLN A 56 1.46 -19.00 -2.33
CA GLN A 56 0.87 -20.30 -2.01
C GLN A 56 -0.60 -20.42 -2.45
N SER A 57 -1.23 -19.33 -2.88
CA SER A 57 -2.64 -19.32 -3.26
C SER A 57 -2.86 -19.97 -4.62
N SER A 58 -4.00 -20.64 -4.82
CA SER A 58 -4.32 -21.28 -6.10
C SER A 58 -4.73 -20.28 -7.17
N VAL A 59 -5.33 -19.15 -6.76
CA VAL A 59 -5.82 -18.09 -7.65
C VAL A 59 -5.40 -16.75 -7.05
N VAL A 60 -4.83 -15.88 -7.88
CA VAL A 60 -4.46 -14.52 -7.48
C VAL A 60 -5.00 -13.54 -8.51
N HIS A 61 -5.62 -12.47 -8.03
CA HIS A 61 -6.16 -11.39 -8.85
C HIS A 61 -5.14 -10.26 -8.92
N PHE A 62 -4.82 -9.86 -10.15
CA PHE A 62 -3.97 -8.72 -10.45
C PHE A 62 -4.82 -7.61 -11.06
N ASP A 63 -4.64 -6.39 -10.56
CA ASP A 63 -5.34 -5.17 -11.01
C ASP A 63 -4.39 -3.97 -10.94
N GLU A 64 -4.68 -2.93 -11.72
CA GLU A 64 -3.90 -1.72 -11.86
C GLU A 64 -4.80 -0.48 -11.83
N THR A 65 -4.57 0.41 -10.87
CA THR A 65 -5.27 1.70 -10.80
C THR A 65 -4.31 2.87 -10.97
N GLY A 66 -4.63 3.78 -11.88
CA GLY A 66 -3.87 5.01 -12.07
C GLY A 66 -4.01 5.95 -10.88
N MET A 67 -2.90 6.51 -10.40
CA MET A 67 -2.85 7.48 -9.31
C MET A 67 -1.92 8.65 -9.63
N ARG A 68 -2.11 9.78 -8.93
CA ARG A 68 -1.30 10.98 -9.11
C ARG A 68 -0.26 11.08 -8.00
N VAL A 69 1.00 11.02 -8.37
CA VAL A 69 2.16 11.19 -7.47
C VAL A 69 2.98 12.34 -8.02
N GLU A 70 3.16 13.40 -7.24
CA GLU A 70 3.95 14.59 -7.64
C GLU A 70 3.60 15.13 -9.04
N ASN A 71 2.30 15.26 -9.33
CA ASN A 71 1.81 15.71 -10.64
C ASN A 71 2.19 14.82 -11.84
N LYS A 72 2.55 13.56 -11.60
CA LYS A 72 2.73 12.52 -12.62
C LYS A 72 1.76 11.38 -12.40
N THR A 73 1.36 10.72 -13.47
CA THR A 73 0.54 9.52 -13.38
C THR A 73 1.49 8.37 -13.10
N GLN A 74 1.22 7.66 -12.01
CA GLN A 74 1.83 6.39 -11.66
C GLN A 74 0.71 5.35 -11.53
N TRP A 75 1.07 4.09 -11.40
CA TRP A 75 0.14 2.97 -11.35
C TRP A 75 0.31 2.24 -10.03
N LEU A 76 -0.78 2.09 -9.29
CA LEU A 76 -0.89 1.20 -8.14
C LEU A 76 -1.23 -0.18 -8.68
N HIS A 77 -0.33 -1.12 -8.50
CA HIS A 77 -0.47 -2.52 -8.87
C HIS A 77 -0.90 -3.30 -7.65
N THR A 78 -1.80 -4.26 -7.82
CA THR A 78 -2.26 -5.12 -6.74
C THR A 78 -2.08 -6.59 -7.10
N ALA A 79 -1.77 -7.40 -6.09
CA ALA A 79 -1.87 -8.85 -6.13
C ALA A 79 -2.71 -9.27 -4.92
N SER A 80 -3.86 -9.89 -5.18
CA SER A 80 -4.87 -10.12 -4.14
C SER A 80 -5.45 -11.52 -4.15
N THR A 81 -5.80 -11.94 -2.95
CA THR A 81 -6.50 -13.17 -2.59
C THR A 81 -7.70 -12.77 -1.72
N PRO A 82 -8.62 -13.67 -1.37
CA PRO A 82 -9.70 -13.36 -0.44
C PRO A 82 -9.22 -12.84 0.93
N GLU A 83 -8.02 -13.26 1.37
CA GLU A 83 -7.47 -12.96 2.69
C GLU A 83 -6.53 -11.75 2.70
N VAL A 84 -5.71 -11.60 1.66
CA VAL A 84 -4.64 -10.58 1.64
C VAL A 84 -4.51 -9.88 0.29
N THR A 85 -4.15 -8.60 0.35
CA THR A 85 -3.83 -7.77 -0.82
C THR A 85 -2.47 -7.12 -0.63
N LEU A 86 -1.54 -7.41 -1.55
CA LEU A 86 -0.28 -6.70 -1.67
C LEU A 86 -0.43 -5.59 -2.71
N GLN A 87 0.14 -4.42 -2.41
CA GLN A 87 0.11 -3.26 -3.30
C GLN A 87 1.51 -2.68 -3.47
N HIS A 88 1.84 -2.29 -4.69
CA HIS A 88 3.07 -1.53 -4.99
C HIS A 88 2.81 -0.47 -6.06
N ILE A 89 3.60 0.59 -6.03
CA ILE A 89 3.47 1.71 -6.99
C ILE A 89 4.62 1.64 -7.98
N HIS A 90 4.30 1.87 -9.25
CA HIS A 90 5.29 1.93 -10.32
C HIS A 90 4.93 3.02 -11.35
N GLU A 91 5.94 3.63 -11.99
CA GLU A 91 5.71 4.70 -12.98
C GLU A 91 5.03 4.19 -14.25
N LYS A 92 5.22 2.92 -14.56
CA LYS A 92 4.65 2.25 -15.74
C LYS A 92 3.44 1.39 -15.40
N ARG A 93 2.59 1.20 -16.40
CA ARG A 93 1.55 0.16 -16.45
C ARG A 93 2.09 -1.09 -17.12
N GLY A 94 1.44 -2.22 -16.87
CA GLY A 94 1.59 -3.47 -17.60
C GLY A 94 2.61 -4.40 -16.96
N LYS A 95 2.91 -5.48 -17.69
CA LYS A 95 3.68 -6.61 -17.17
C LYS A 95 5.02 -6.22 -16.54
N GLU A 96 5.78 -5.31 -17.15
CA GLU A 96 7.07 -4.84 -16.58
C GLU A 96 6.91 -4.34 -15.15
N ALA A 97 5.84 -3.60 -14.88
CA ALA A 97 5.55 -3.02 -13.59
C ALA A 97 4.95 -4.04 -12.61
N MET A 98 4.17 -5.01 -13.11
CA MET A 98 3.69 -6.14 -12.30
C MET A 98 4.83 -7.05 -11.86
N ASP A 99 5.76 -7.34 -12.76
CA ASP A 99 6.94 -8.17 -12.50
C ASP A 99 7.85 -7.53 -11.45
N ALA A 100 7.93 -6.19 -11.42
CA ALA A 100 8.66 -5.44 -10.39
C ALA A 100 8.08 -5.60 -8.97
N GLY A 101 6.85 -6.08 -8.83
CA GLY A 101 6.25 -6.46 -7.55
C GLY A 101 6.70 -7.83 -7.02
N GLU A 102 7.50 -8.58 -7.79
CA GLU A 102 8.09 -9.89 -7.45
C GLU A 102 7.09 -11.04 -7.21
N ILE A 103 5.78 -10.79 -7.30
CA ILE A 103 4.73 -11.81 -7.18
C ILE A 103 4.54 -12.57 -8.50
N LEU A 104 4.13 -11.87 -9.56
CA LEU A 104 3.72 -12.48 -10.83
C LEU A 104 4.80 -13.40 -11.44
N PRO A 105 6.12 -13.06 -11.41
CA PRO A 105 7.16 -13.93 -11.95
C PRO A 105 7.35 -15.24 -11.19
N SER A 106 7.01 -15.24 -9.89
CA SER A 106 7.20 -16.38 -8.98
C SER A 106 5.93 -17.18 -8.76
N PHE A 107 4.79 -16.68 -9.24
CA PHE A 107 3.48 -17.28 -9.04
C PHE A 107 3.22 -18.41 -10.05
N SER A 108 2.75 -19.55 -9.56
CA SER A 108 2.51 -20.76 -10.36
C SER A 108 1.04 -21.19 -10.46
N GLY A 109 0.14 -20.47 -9.79
CA GLY A 109 -1.30 -20.70 -9.83
C GLY A 109 -2.00 -19.99 -11.00
N ILE A 110 -3.31 -19.77 -10.85
CA ILE A 110 -4.14 -19.09 -11.84
C ILE A 110 -4.05 -17.58 -11.60
N ALA A 111 -3.36 -16.87 -12.50
CA ALA A 111 -3.31 -15.42 -12.51
C ALA A 111 -4.54 -14.86 -13.23
N MET A 112 -5.44 -14.21 -12.47
CA MET A 112 -6.63 -13.56 -12.97
C MET A 112 -6.37 -12.08 -13.17
N HIS A 113 -6.81 -11.54 -14.31
CA HIS A 113 -6.78 -10.11 -14.61
C HIS A 113 -8.12 -9.73 -15.26
N ASP A 114 -8.62 -8.54 -14.98
CA ASP A 114 -9.74 -7.94 -15.71
C ASP A 114 -9.23 -7.47 -17.08
N GLY A 115 -9.37 -8.32 -18.09
CA GLY A 115 -8.98 -8.01 -19.47
C GLY A 115 -9.78 -6.87 -20.07
#